data_AF-A0A2I1D2F7-F1
#
_entry.id   AF-A0A2I1D2F7-F1
#
_cell.length_a   1.000
_cell.length_b   1.000
_cell.length_c   1.000
_cell.angle_alpha   90.00
_cell.angle_beta   90.00
_cell.angle_gamma   90.00
#
_symmetry.space_group_name_H-M   'P 1'
#
loop_
_entity.id
_entity.type
_entity.pdbx_description
1 polymer ?
#
loop_
_entity_poly.entity_id
_entity_poly.type
_entity_poly.pdbx_seq_one_letter_code
_entity_poly.pdbx_strand_id
1 'polypeptide(L)'
;MDSPAIPAPLDPNEQPILETLLRTRDALLLLKRDKSSYIKSRDVLPLYEEVIGEVEKLNGVRKEEDRRMTYNRLDYILDDCFQLISLLFLTVGRNNEAPAVYSLATTIQRLVNHLEEAGFYSSKDLVSIAKTLASMRETCERSRESYSPALMTLLESRLEKCQRGLDRLQQDLDRLDPSLVPAHETLVSVLRSTAAVNTRSKFSSSDVNALRNQLKKISDMMKDGQFVGPDGAPLRGQEHVKLLLERCWKWTEIVLERQGHIDERFQEQYERLVDIRNQLDRLSVTQAWSLRETDLFVYQRKLDRIDEARVNGNFVDAVGQPADIHAQRTLLYLIRRSYAYIYALLISSEPVSEALLPVHNQLQTLRRCLLEVKDSGGVANSRELYPYSMKLNSIDNMRVDGKFYVGNDIPEGQGSVNALLAECYDIVWELRAAVVENDEQS
;
A
#
# COMPACT_ATOMS: atom_id res chain seq x y z
N MET A 1 -15.45 -17.19 -14.82
CA MET A 1 -16.09 -15.97 -15.36
C MET A 1 -14.97 -15.11 -15.90
N ASP A 2 -14.72 -15.21 -17.20
CA ASP A 2 -13.67 -14.47 -17.90
C ASP A 2 -13.99 -12.97 -17.85
N SER A 3 -12.98 -12.15 -17.57
CA SER A 3 -13.08 -10.69 -17.78
C SER A 3 -13.62 -10.44 -19.19
N PRO A 4 -14.45 -9.40 -19.40
CA PRO A 4 -14.89 -9.04 -20.75
C PRO A 4 -13.67 -8.99 -21.65
N ALA A 5 -13.75 -9.62 -22.82
CA ALA A 5 -12.64 -9.71 -23.76
C ALA A 5 -12.20 -8.29 -24.13
N ILE A 6 -11.11 -7.83 -23.52
CA ILE A 6 -10.58 -6.50 -23.77
C ILE A 6 -10.18 -6.48 -25.25
N PRO A 7 -10.71 -5.53 -26.05
CA PRO A 7 -10.50 -5.53 -27.48
C PRO A 7 -9.01 -5.43 -27.80
N ALA A 8 -8.58 -6.18 -28.82
CA ALA A 8 -7.23 -6.03 -29.35
C ALA A 8 -7.03 -4.60 -29.91
N PRO A 9 -5.77 -4.12 -29.99
CA PRO A 9 -5.47 -2.87 -30.66
C PRO A 9 -6.05 -2.84 -32.07
N LEU A 10 -6.72 -1.74 -32.39
CA LEU A 10 -7.33 -1.53 -33.70
C LEU A 10 -6.27 -1.11 -34.75
N ASP A 11 -5.23 -0.39 -34.33
CA ASP A 11 -4.10 -0.03 -35.18
C ASP A 11 -3.20 -1.27 -35.42
N PRO A 12 -2.99 -1.70 -36.68
CA PRO A 12 -2.06 -2.77 -37.01
C PRO A 12 -0.62 -2.53 -36.52
N ASN A 13 -0.18 -1.26 -36.38
CA ASN A 13 1.16 -0.92 -35.90
C ASN A 13 1.34 -1.17 -34.40
N GLU A 14 0.25 -1.26 -33.63
CA GLU A 14 0.28 -1.64 -32.22
C GLU A 14 0.38 -3.16 -32.01
N GLN A 15 0.05 -3.99 -33.01
CA GLN A 15 0.08 -5.45 -32.85
C GLN A 15 1.48 -6.02 -32.57
N PRO A 16 2.55 -5.64 -33.30
CA PRO A 16 3.90 -6.12 -33.00
C PRO A 16 4.40 -5.69 -31.61
N ILE A 17 3.96 -4.51 -31.15
CA ILE A 17 4.27 -3.99 -29.81
C ILE A 17 3.58 -4.86 -28.76
N LEU A 18 2.29 -5.14 -28.93
CA LEU A 18 1.53 -6.03 -28.04
C LEU A 18 2.16 -7.43 -27.97
N GLU A 19 2.57 -8.01 -29.09
CA GLU A 19 3.21 -9.34 -29.11
C GLU A 19 4.52 -9.37 -28.33
N THR A 20 5.32 -8.31 -28.43
CA THR A 20 6.58 -8.19 -27.68
C THR A 20 6.29 -8.02 -26.19
N LEU A 21 5.41 -7.10 -25.81
CA LEU A 21 5.01 -6.90 -24.42
C LEU A 21 4.41 -8.16 -23.78
N LEU A 22 3.65 -8.97 -24.53
CA LEU A 22 3.14 -10.25 -24.03
C LEU A 22 4.27 -11.22 -23.68
N ARG A 23 5.28 -11.34 -24.55
CA ARG A 23 6.47 -12.19 -24.30
C ARG A 23 7.26 -11.69 -23.09
N THR A 24 7.50 -10.38 -23.01
CA THR A 24 8.23 -9.77 -21.88
C THR A 24 7.47 -9.96 -20.57
N ARG A 25 6.14 -9.77 -20.56
CA ARG A 25 5.29 -10.05 -19.39
C ARG A 25 5.41 -11.50 -18.94
N ASP A 26 5.40 -12.45 -19.87
CA ASP A 26 5.52 -13.86 -19.53
C ASP A 26 6.90 -14.18 -18.95
N ALA A 27 7.98 -13.56 -19.46
CA ALA A 27 9.31 -13.65 -18.86
C ALA A 27 9.38 -13.05 -17.44
N LEU A 28 8.78 -11.89 -17.21
CA LEU A 28 8.67 -11.27 -15.88
C LEU A 28 7.90 -12.18 -14.90
N LEU A 29 6.83 -12.83 -15.36
CA LEU A 29 6.07 -13.81 -14.58
C LEU A 29 6.87 -15.07 -14.26
N LEU A 30 7.74 -15.52 -15.16
CA LEU A 30 8.64 -16.65 -14.90
C LEU A 30 9.65 -16.29 -13.81
N LEU A 31 10.28 -15.11 -13.86
CA LEU A 31 11.17 -14.62 -12.80
C LEU A 31 10.47 -14.56 -11.44
N LYS A 32 9.24 -14.04 -11.40
CA LYS A 32 8.43 -14.04 -10.17
C LYS A 32 8.23 -15.45 -9.60
N ARG A 33 7.99 -16.45 -10.46
CA ARG A 33 7.65 -17.83 -10.06
C ARG A 33 8.86 -18.61 -9.59
N ASP A 34 10.05 -18.27 -10.07
CA ASP A 34 11.28 -18.98 -9.70
C ASP A 34 11.68 -18.67 -8.26
N LYS A 35 11.44 -19.62 -7.37
CA LYS A 35 11.81 -19.56 -5.94
C LYS A 35 13.07 -20.38 -5.64
N SER A 36 13.77 -20.90 -6.66
CA SER A 36 14.96 -21.75 -6.48
C SER A 36 16.21 -20.94 -6.12
N SER A 37 16.27 -19.67 -6.53
CA SER A 37 17.28 -18.71 -6.13
C SER A 37 16.66 -17.34 -5.83
N TYR A 38 17.47 -16.43 -5.29
CA TYR A 38 17.10 -15.02 -5.21
C TYR A 38 17.19 -14.37 -6.61
N ILE A 39 16.37 -13.34 -6.82
CA ILE A 39 16.33 -12.60 -8.08
C ILE A 39 17.44 -11.55 -8.09
N LYS A 40 18.15 -11.39 -9.22
CA LYS A 40 19.25 -10.42 -9.36
C LYS A 40 18.87 -9.26 -10.26
N SER A 41 19.46 -8.09 -10.03
CA SER A 41 19.28 -6.89 -10.86
C SER A 41 19.51 -7.18 -12.36
N ARG A 42 20.55 -7.96 -12.67
CA ARG A 42 20.91 -8.33 -14.05
C ARG A 42 19.86 -9.16 -14.80
N ASP A 43 18.97 -9.84 -14.07
CA ASP A 43 17.90 -10.65 -14.67
C ASP A 43 16.66 -9.79 -14.98
N VAL A 44 16.48 -8.68 -14.24
CA VAL A 44 15.34 -7.77 -14.37
C VAL A 44 15.59 -6.65 -15.38
N LEU A 45 16.81 -6.09 -15.38
CA LEU A 45 17.16 -4.93 -16.20
C LEU A 45 16.91 -5.10 -17.71
N PRO A 46 17.28 -6.23 -18.35
CA PRO A 46 17.05 -6.41 -19.78
C PRO A 46 15.55 -6.39 -20.15
N LEU A 47 14.70 -6.97 -19.30
CA LEU A 47 13.25 -6.97 -19.51
C LEU A 47 12.65 -5.57 -19.32
N TYR A 48 13.20 -4.80 -18.37
CA TYR A 48 12.85 -3.38 -18.22
C TYR A 48 13.21 -2.58 -19.48
N GLU A 49 14.44 -2.73 -20.00
CA GLU A 49 14.90 -2.04 -21.21
C GLU A 49 14.04 -2.39 -22.43
N GLU A 50 13.63 -3.66 -22.58
CA GLU A 50 12.72 -4.11 -23.64
C GLU A 50 11.37 -3.39 -23.54
N VAL A 51 10.76 -3.31 -22.34
CA VAL A 51 9.49 -2.59 -22.14
C VAL A 51 9.63 -1.11 -22.48
N ILE A 52 10.74 -0.47 -22.11
CA ILE A 52 10.96 0.95 -22.45
C ILE A 52 11.09 1.14 -23.97
N GLY A 53 11.80 0.26 -24.67
CA GLY A 53 11.87 0.29 -26.12
C GLY A 53 10.49 0.18 -26.78
N GLU A 54 9.61 -0.67 -26.25
CA GLU A 54 8.23 -0.78 -26.73
C GLU A 54 7.38 0.46 -26.41
N VAL A 55 7.61 1.12 -25.28
CA VAL A 55 6.94 2.39 -24.94
C VAL A 55 7.34 3.51 -25.90
N GLU A 56 8.62 3.59 -26.28
CA GLU A 56 9.09 4.60 -27.23
C GLU A 56 8.47 4.38 -28.63
N LYS A 57 8.38 3.13 -29.07
CA LYS A 57 7.66 2.78 -30.31
C LYS A 57 6.19 3.15 -30.23
N LEU A 58 5.52 2.79 -29.13
CA LEU A 58 4.10 3.08 -28.91
C LEU A 58 3.82 4.59 -28.92
N ASN A 59 4.67 5.38 -28.26
CA ASN A 59 4.57 6.83 -28.29
C ASN A 59 4.78 7.41 -29.69
N GLY A 60 5.62 6.77 -30.51
CA GLY A 60 5.80 7.10 -31.92
C GLY A 60 4.54 6.84 -32.76
N VAL A 61 3.90 5.68 -32.57
CA VAL A 61 2.64 5.30 -33.25
C VAL A 61 1.50 6.25 -32.86
N ARG A 62 1.33 6.51 -31.56
CA ARG A 62 0.24 7.33 -31.02
C ARG A 62 0.47 8.85 -31.09
N LYS A 63 1.55 9.31 -31.72
CA LYS A 63 1.98 10.74 -31.70
C LYS A 63 0.96 11.68 -32.33
N GLU A 64 0.20 11.21 -33.31
CA GLU A 64 -0.77 11.99 -34.10
C GLU A 64 -2.23 11.58 -33.83
N GLU A 65 -2.47 10.58 -32.98
CA GLU A 65 -3.81 10.10 -32.66
C GLU A 65 -4.47 10.94 -31.55
N ASP A 66 -5.79 11.12 -31.66
CA ASP A 66 -6.57 11.85 -30.67
C ASP A 66 -6.47 11.09 -29.32
N ARG A 67 -5.98 11.78 -28.28
CA ARG A 67 -5.71 11.21 -26.93
C ARG A 67 -6.94 10.63 -26.21
N ARG A 68 -8.09 10.61 -26.87
CA ARG A 68 -9.35 10.01 -26.44
C ARG A 68 -9.45 8.52 -26.81
N MET A 69 -8.38 7.91 -27.33
CA MET A 69 -8.35 6.48 -27.60
C MET A 69 -8.82 5.66 -26.39
N THR A 70 -9.75 4.76 -26.66
CA THR A 70 -10.30 3.80 -25.70
C THR A 70 -9.18 2.85 -25.28
N TYR A 71 -8.98 2.67 -23.97
CA TYR A 71 -8.04 1.69 -23.43
C TYR A 71 -8.25 0.33 -24.09
N ASN A 72 -7.18 -0.23 -24.65
CA ASN A 72 -7.21 -1.49 -25.37
C ASN A 72 -6.32 -2.52 -24.64
N ARG A 73 -6.28 -3.76 -25.18
CA ARG A 73 -5.52 -4.85 -24.56
C ARG A 73 -4.04 -4.52 -24.36
N LEU A 74 -3.41 -3.75 -25.25
CA LEU A 74 -2.01 -3.34 -25.14
C LEU A 74 -1.78 -2.53 -23.86
N ASP A 75 -2.65 -1.57 -23.54
CA ASP A 75 -2.51 -0.73 -22.35
C ASP A 75 -2.54 -1.57 -21.06
N TYR A 76 -3.41 -2.59 -21.00
CA TYR A 76 -3.48 -3.51 -19.87
C TYR A 76 -2.23 -4.39 -19.75
N ILE A 77 -1.68 -4.86 -20.87
CA ILE A 77 -0.43 -5.64 -20.84
C ILE A 77 0.75 -4.76 -20.44
N LEU A 78 0.80 -3.53 -20.94
CA LEU A 78 1.83 -2.57 -20.57
C LEU A 78 1.77 -2.22 -19.08
N ASP A 79 0.57 -2.01 -18.53
CA ASP A 79 0.37 -1.80 -17.09
C ASP A 79 0.84 -3.04 -16.28
N ASP A 80 0.49 -4.25 -16.72
CA ASP A 80 0.96 -5.50 -16.11
C ASP A 80 2.50 -5.59 -16.10
N CYS A 81 3.16 -5.26 -17.21
CA CYS A 81 4.62 -5.23 -17.32
C CYS A 81 5.22 -4.25 -16.32
N PHE A 82 4.72 -3.02 -16.24
CA PHE A 82 5.25 -2.02 -15.33
C PHE A 82 4.96 -2.33 -13.86
N GLN A 83 3.81 -2.92 -13.52
CA GLN A 83 3.54 -3.41 -12.18
C GLN A 83 4.55 -4.50 -11.79
N LEU A 84 4.78 -5.49 -12.66
CA LEU A 84 5.76 -6.56 -12.41
C LEU A 84 7.18 -6.02 -12.28
N ILE A 85 7.62 -5.15 -13.19
CA ILE A 85 8.94 -4.51 -13.14
C ILE A 85 9.10 -3.75 -11.83
N SER A 86 8.12 -2.93 -11.45
CA SER A 86 8.17 -2.16 -10.20
C SER A 86 8.34 -3.06 -8.99
N LEU A 87 7.55 -4.13 -8.89
CA LEU A 87 7.68 -5.10 -7.79
C LEU A 87 9.00 -5.87 -7.83
N LEU A 88 9.53 -6.20 -9.01
CA LEU A 88 10.84 -6.82 -9.15
C LEU A 88 11.97 -5.88 -8.72
N PHE A 89 11.88 -4.59 -9.03
CA PHE A 89 12.82 -3.58 -8.55
C PHE A 89 12.83 -3.49 -7.02
N LEU A 90 11.64 -3.57 -6.39
CA LEU A 90 11.56 -3.67 -4.92
C LEU A 90 12.24 -4.95 -4.41
N THR A 91 11.93 -6.11 -5.00
CA THR A 91 12.49 -7.41 -4.57
C THR A 91 14.01 -7.50 -4.74
N VAL A 92 14.58 -6.85 -5.76
CA VAL A 92 16.04 -6.79 -5.92
C VAL A 92 16.69 -5.69 -5.08
N GLY A 93 15.94 -4.90 -4.30
CA GLY A 93 16.47 -3.87 -3.39
C GLY A 93 16.73 -2.51 -4.03
N ARG A 94 16.18 -2.24 -5.23
CA ARG A 94 16.33 -0.99 -5.98
C ARG A 94 15.15 -0.04 -5.77
N ASN A 95 14.68 0.07 -4.53
CA ASN A 95 13.44 0.79 -4.17
C ASN A 95 13.54 2.30 -4.41
N ASN A 96 14.76 2.85 -4.41
CA ASN A 96 15.04 4.27 -4.56
C ASN A 96 15.20 4.71 -6.02
N GLU A 97 14.63 3.96 -6.96
CA GLU A 97 14.75 4.23 -8.39
C GLU A 97 13.39 4.39 -9.05
N ALA A 98 13.34 5.18 -10.13
CA ALA A 98 12.09 5.51 -10.81
C ALA A 98 11.18 4.31 -11.14
N PRO A 99 11.67 3.17 -11.69
CA PRO A 99 10.80 2.03 -12.00
C PRO A 99 10.09 1.44 -10.76
N ALA A 100 10.71 1.49 -9.58
CA ALA A 100 10.14 0.96 -8.34
C ALA A 100 8.86 1.70 -7.91
N VAL A 101 8.67 2.95 -8.37
CA VAL A 101 7.56 3.82 -7.97
C VAL A 101 6.20 3.39 -8.53
N TYR A 102 6.18 2.65 -9.65
CA TYR A 102 4.96 2.44 -10.43
C TYR A 102 3.83 1.71 -9.69
N SER A 103 4.14 0.57 -9.05
CA SER A 103 3.16 -0.25 -8.33
C SER A 103 2.54 0.51 -7.16
N LEU A 104 3.33 1.33 -6.47
CA LEU A 104 2.84 2.18 -5.40
C LEU A 104 1.96 3.32 -5.94
N ALA A 105 2.31 3.92 -7.09
CA ALA A 105 1.51 4.97 -7.72
C ALA A 105 0.13 4.45 -8.17
N THR A 106 0.07 3.26 -8.78
CA THR A 106 -1.20 2.64 -9.17
C THR A 106 -2.08 2.31 -7.95
N THR A 107 -1.46 1.80 -6.89
CA THR A 107 -2.15 1.50 -5.62
C THR A 107 -2.70 2.78 -4.96
N ILE A 108 -1.91 3.86 -4.91
CA ILE A 108 -2.36 5.16 -4.39
C ILE A 108 -3.53 5.70 -5.22
N GLN A 109 -3.46 5.63 -6.55
CA GLN A 109 -4.56 6.08 -7.40
C GLN A 109 -5.86 5.34 -7.08
N ARG A 110 -5.80 4.00 -6.91
CA ARG A 110 -6.96 3.18 -6.50
C ARG A 110 -7.49 3.60 -5.13
N LEU A 111 -6.61 3.79 -4.15
CA LEU A 111 -7.01 4.25 -2.82
C LEU A 111 -7.70 5.60 -2.86
N VAL A 112 -7.11 6.60 -3.52
CA VAL A 112 -7.69 7.94 -3.65
C VAL A 112 -9.06 7.90 -4.34
N ASN A 113 -9.19 7.14 -5.43
CA ASN A 113 -10.48 6.95 -6.11
C ASN A 113 -11.52 6.31 -5.19
N HIS A 114 -11.13 5.32 -4.38
CA HIS A 114 -12.03 4.68 -3.43
C HIS A 114 -12.40 5.58 -2.25
N LEU A 115 -11.50 6.47 -1.80
CA LEU A 115 -11.82 7.46 -0.76
C LEU A 115 -12.83 8.48 -1.30
N GLU A 116 -12.63 8.95 -2.54
CA GLU A 116 -13.55 9.84 -3.25
C GLU A 116 -14.93 9.17 -3.38
N GLU A 117 -14.98 7.93 -3.87
CA GLU A 117 -16.20 7.15 -4.01
C GLU A 117 -16.91 6.89 -2.67
N ALA A 118 -16.15 6.58 -1.61
CA ALA A 118 -16.71 6.31 -0.29
C ALA A 118 -17.37 7.57 0.30
N GLY A 119 -16.77 8.74 0.05
CA GLY A 119 -17.18 10.01 0.64
C GLY A 119 -17.08 10.02 2.17
N PHE A 120 -16.16 9.24 2.75
CA PHE A 120 -15.79 9.27 4.17
C PHE A 120 -14.33 8.84 4.36
N TYR A 121 -13.52 9.72 4.94
CA TYR A 121 -12.08 9.52 5.13
C TYR A 121 -11.56 10.47 6.22
N SER A 122 -10.42 10.17 6.83
CA SER A 122 -9.81 10.99 7.88
C SER A 122 -8.60 11.76 7.34
N SER A 123 -8.24 12.85 8.02
CA SER A 123 -7.01 13.61 7.70
C SER A 123 -5.76 12.71 7.75
N LYS A 124 -5.72 11.77 8.69
CA LYS A 124 -4.63 10.79 8.83
C LYS A 124 -4.45 9.91 7.59
N ASP A 125 -5.54 9.53 6.92
CA ASP A 125 -5.46 8.75 5.68
C ASP A 125 -4.75 9.57 4.59
N LEU A 126 -5.09 10.85 4.46
CA LEU A 126 -4.54 11.74 3.44
C LEU A 126 -3.09 12.09 3.72
N VAL A 127 -2.72 12.36 4.97
CA VAL A 127 -1.34 12.69 5.37
C VAL A 127 -0.37 11.55 5.04
N SER A 128 -0.77 10.29 5.28
CA SER A 128 0.07 9.15 4.93
C SER A 128 0.32 9.09 3.42
N ILE A 129 -0.73 9.23 2.61
CA ILE A 129 -0.63 9.21 1.14
C ILE A 129 0.21 10.40 0.64
N ALA A 130 0.00 11.60 1.21
CA ALA A 130 0.74 12.81 0.86
C ALA A 130 2.25 12.63 1.06
N LYS A 131 2.67 12.12 2.22
CA LYS A 131 4.07 11.87 2.53
C LYS A 131 4.69 10.87 1.54
N THR A 132 3.96 9.81 1.24
CA THR A 132 4.42 8.79 0.28
C THR A 132 4.56 9.37 -1.13
N LEU A 133 3.56 10.13 -1.62
CA LEU A 133 3.63 10.79 -2.92
C LEU A 133 4.82 11.77 -3.01
N ALA A 134 5.10 12.53 -1.94
CA ALA A 134 6.25 13.42 -1.89
C ALA A 134 7.58 12.66 -2.05
N SER A 135 7.74 11.55 -1.31
CA SER A 135 8.93 10.69 -1.41
C SER A 135 9.09 10.04 -2.80
N MET A 136 7.98 9.64 -3.43
CA MET A 136 7.97 9.11 -4.79
C MET A 136 8.41 10.15 -5.82
N ARG A 137 7.97 11.41 -5.66
CA ARG A 137 8.42 12.53 -6.50
C ARG A 137 9.91 12.77 -6.34
N GLU A 138 10.40 12.85 -5.12
CA GLU A 138 11.84 12.99 -4.85
C GLU A 138 12.66 11.86 -5.48
N THR A 139 12.16 10.63 -5.42
CA THR A 139 12.80 9.47 -6.08
C THR A 139 12.84 9.61 -7.60
N CYS A 140 11.75 10.08 -8.21
CA CYS A 140 11.70 10.37 -9.64
C CYS A 140 12.68 11.50 -10.02
N GLU A 141 12.72 12.60 -9.26
CA GLU A 141 13.63 13.72 -9.50
C GLU A 141 15.10 13.29 -9.44
N ARG A 142 15.50 12.53 -8.41
CA ARG A 142 16.87 11.98 -8.29
C ARG A 142 17.24 11.04 -9.43
N SER A 143 16.23 10.34 -9.98
CA SER A 143 16.39 9.33 -11.04
C SER A 143 16.27 9.91 -12.45
N ARG A 144 15.95 11.20 -12.60
CA ARG A 144 15.53 11.81 -13.89
C ARG A 144 16.58 11.66 -15.00
N GLU A 145 17.86 11.81 -14.67
CA GLU A 145 18.95 11.70 -15.66
C GLU A 145 19.36 10.25 -15.94
N SER A 146 19.02 9.32 -15.05
CA SER A 146 19.43 7.90 -15.15
C SER A 146 18.46 7.03 -15.95
N TYR A 147 17.28 7.56 -16.31
CA TYR A 147 16.18 6.79 -16.86
C TYR A 147 15.55 7.46 -18.09
N SER A 148 14.89 6.66 -18.94
CA SER A 148 14.30 7.16 -20.20
C SER A 148 13.29 8.29 -19.93
N PRO A 149 13.32 9.39 -20.71
CA PRO A 149 12.32 10.46 -20.62
C PRO A 149 10.87 9.97 -20.78
N ALA A 150 10.67 8.88 -21.53
CA ALA A 150 9.35 8.27 -21.71
C ALA A 150 8.80 7.68 -20.40
N LEU A 151 9.66 7.01 -19.61
CA LEU A 151 9.30 6.52 -18.28
C LEU A 151 8.98 7.69 -17.34
N MET A 152 9.83 8.71 -17.33
CA MET A 152 9.67 9.87 -16.45
C MET A 152 8.33 10.57 -16.71
N THR A 153 8.00 10.80 -17.99
CA THR A 153 6.72 11.39 -18.40
C THR A 153 5.52 10.55 -17.92
N LEU A 154 5.61 9.22 -18.03
CA LEU A 154 4.56 8.30 -17.60
C LEU A 154 4.36 8.36 -16.08
N LEU A 155 5.45 8.31 -15.30
CA LEU A 155 5.40 8.37 -13.84
C LEU A 155 4.89 9.72 -13.35
N GLU A 156 5.41 10.82 -13.89
CA GLU A 156 4.98 12.19 -13.54
C GLU A 156 3.48 12.38 -13.79
N SER A 157 2.98 11.92 -14.94
CA SER A 157 1.54 11.98 -15.25
C SER A 157 0.70 11.19 -14.24
N ARG A 158 1.15 10.01 -13.82
CA ARG A 158 0.46 9.20 -12.81
C ARG A 158 0.50 9.86 -11.43
N LEU A 159 1.65 10.37 -11.01
CA LEU A 159 1.80 11.07 -9.74
C LEU A 159 0.97 12.35 -9.69
N GLU A 160 0.87 13.09 -10.79
CA GLU A 160 0.01 14.27 -10.90
C GLU A 160 -1.48 13.92 -10.79
N LYS A 161 -1.93 12.82 -11.41
CA LYS A 161 -3.32 12.34 -11.23
C LYS A 161 -3.61 11.97 -9.78
N CYS A 162 -2.67 11.28 -9.11
CA CYS A 162 -2.79 10.95 -7.69
C CYS A 162 -2.87 12.22 -6.83
N GLN A 163 -1.99 13.19 -7.08
CA GLN A 163 -1.94 14.45 -6.35
C GLN A 163 -3.24 15.25 -6.52
N ARG A 164 -3.74 15.41 -7.76
CA ARG A 164 -5.02 16.09 -7.99
C ARG A 164 -6.20 15.41 -7.30
N GLY A 165 -6.20 14.08 -7.22
CA GLY A 165 -7.19 13.36 -6.43
C GLY A 165 -7.06 13.65 -4.94
N LEU A 166 -5.84 13.60 -4.41
CA LEU A 166 -5.55 13.89 -3.00
C LEU A 166 -5.92 15.33 -2.61
N ASP A 167 -5.58 16.31 -3.45
CA ASP A 167 -5.88 17.73 -3.22
C ASP A 167 -7.39 17.97 -3.15
N ARG A 168 -8.18 17.29 -3.98
CA ARG A 168 -9.65 17.36 -3.92
C ARG A 168 -10.19 16.83 -2.59
N LEU A 169 -9.69 15.68 -2.13
CA LEU A 169 -10.08 15.11 -0.83
C LEU A 169 -9.67 16.03 0.33
N GLN A 170 -8.48 16.64 0.26
CA GLN A 170 -8.03 17.58 1.28
C GLN A 170 -8.91 18.84 1.33
N GLN A 171 -9.22 19.42 0.16
CA GLN A 171 -10.11 20.58 0.05
C GLN A 171 -11.51 20.30 0.64
N ASP A 172 -12.02 19.09 0.49
CA ASP A 172 -13.31 18.70 1.08
C ASP A 172 -13.25 18.68 2.62
N LEU A 173 -12.14 18.22 3.23
CA LEU A 173 -11.95 18.29 4.69
C LEU A 173 -11.76 19.73 5.18
N ASP A 174 -11.04 20.56 4.43
CA ASP A 174 -10.76 21.96 4.80
C ASP A 174 -12.02 22.84 4.82
N ARG A 175 -13.15 22.35 4.28
CA ARG A 175 -14.46 23.00 4.38
C ARG A 175 -15.13 22.78 5.74
N LEU A 176 -14.70 21.80 6.53
CA LEU A 176 -15.25 21.55 7.86
C LEU A 176 -14.76 22.59 8.86
N ASP A 177 -15.61 22.97 9.80
CA ASP A 177 -15.17 23.71 10.99
C ASP A 177 -14.20 22.84 11.83
N PRO A 178 -13.10 23.39 12.36
CA PRO A 178 -12.16 22.62 13.19
C PRO A 178 -12.80 21.90 14.37
N SER A 179 -13.86 22.46 14.95
CA SER A 179 -14.59 21.83 16.08
C SER A 179 -15.40 20.60 15.66
N LEU A 180 -15.70 20.43 14.37
CA LEU A 180 -16.40 19.27 13.82
C LEU A 180 -15.47 18.12 13.44
N VAL A 181 -14.17 18.37 13.31
CA VAL A 181 -13.19 17.35 12.89
C VAL A 181 -13.20 16.12 13.81
N PRO A 182 -13.22 16.23 15.15
CA PRO A 182 -13.27 15.04 16.02
C PRO A 182 -14.55 14.21 15.85
N ALA A 183 -15.70 14.86 15.65
CA ALA A 183 -16.97 14.19 15.40
C ALA A 183 -16.91 13.44 14.06
N HIS A 184 -16.44 14.11 13.00
CA HIS A 184 -16.25 13.52 11.68
C HIS A 184 -15.31 12.30 11.71
N GLU A 185 -14.13 12.40 12.36
CA GLU A 185 -13.20 11.28 12.50
C GLU A 185 -13.83 10.10 13.25
N THR A 186 -14.62 10.37 14.29
CA THR A 186 -15.34 9.34 15.03
C THR A 186 -16.38 8.64 14.14
N LEU A 187 -17.11 9.38 13.31
CA LEU A 187 -18.09 8.80 12.37
C LEU A 187 -17.40 7.93 11.30
N VAL A 188 -16.29 8.39 10.73
CA VAL A 188 -15.46 7.59 9.81
C VAL A 188 -15.01 6.29 10.48
N SER A 189 -14.55 6.37 11.74
CA SER A 189 -14.16 5.20 12.53
C SER A 189 -15.32 4.23 12.77
N VAL A 190 -16.52 4.75 13.10
CA VAL A 190 -17.73 3.93 13.30
C VAL A 190 -18.10 3.19 12.02
N LEU A 191 -18.09 3.84 10.85
CA LEU A 191 -18.38 3.17 9.57
C LEU A 191 -17.40 2.02 9.29
N ARG A 192 -16.10 2.28 9.43
CA ARG A 192 -15.04 1.29 9.22
C ARG A 192 -15.16 0.12 10.20
N SER A 193 -15.41 0.42 11.47
CA SER A 193 -15.56 -0.59 12.53
C SER A 193 -16.82 -1.43 12.35
N THR A 194 -17.93 -0.81 11.95
CA THR A 194 -19.18 -1.53 11.66
C THR A 194 -19.00 -2.48 10.47
N ALA A 195 -18.33 -2.03 9.40
CA ALA A 195 -18.00 -2.88 8.26
C ALA A 195 -17.04 -4.02 8.63
N ALA A 196 -16.08 -3.76 9.52
CA ALA A 196 -15.20 -4.80 10.05
C ALA A 196 -15.99 -5.86 10.83
N VAL A 197 -16.89 -5.47 11.74
CA VAL A 197 -17.74 -6.40 12.50
C VAL A 197 -18.62 -7.23 11.57
N ASN A 198 -19.19 -6.61 10.52
CA ASN A 198 -20.03 -7.28 9.52
C ASN A 198 -19.31 -8.40 8.74
N THR A 199 -17.97 -8.36 8.65
CA THR A 199 -17.17 -9.34 7.90
C THR A 199 -16.39 -10.32 8.79
N ARG A 200 -16.69 -10.35 10.09
CA ARG A 200 -16.11 -11.32 11.03
C ARG A 200 -16.78 -12.68 10.83
N SER A 201 -16.01 -13.75 11.10
CA SER A 201 -16.54 -15.11 11.11
C SER A 201 -17.62 -15.34 12.18
N LYS A 202 -17.57 -14.56 13.27
CA LYS A 202 -18.61 -14.53 14.31
C LYS A 202 -19.08 -13.09 14.48
N PHE A 203 -20.33 -12.84 14.10
CA PHE A 203 -20.96 -11.53 14.26
C PHE A 203 -21.16 -11.20 15.74
N SER A 204 -20.98 -9.92 16.10
CA SER A 204 -21.15 -9.42 17.47
C SER A 204 -22.10 -8.23 17.50
N SER A 205 -23.36 -8.46 17.87
CA SER A 205 -24.35 -7.40 18.04
C SER A 205 -23.96 -6.43 19.17
N SER A 206 -23.26 -6.90 20.21
CA SER A 206 -22.76 -6.04 21.29
C SER A 206 -21.74 -5.02 20.78
N ASP A 207 -20.85 -5.41 19.86
CA ASP A 207 -19.86 -4.51 19.28
C ASP A 207 -20.54 -3.42 18.45
N VAL A 208 -21.54 -3.78 17.64
CA VAL A 208 -22.31 -2.79 16.87
C VAL A 208 -23.08 -1.85 17.80
N ASN A 209 -23.67 -2.35 18.89
CA ASN A 209 -24.35 -1.51 19.87
C ASN A 209 -23.39 -0.58 20.63
N ALA A 210 -22.16 -1.02 20.90
CA ALA A 210 -21.12 -0.15 21.45
C ALA A 210 -20.78 1.01 20.50
N LEU A 211 -20.73 0.74 19.19
CA LEU A 211 -20.56 1.79 18.16
C LEU A 211 -21.77 2.73 18.11
N ARG A 212 -23.00 2.22 18.22
CA ARG A 212 -24.22 3.06 18.31
C ARG A 212 -24.20 4.00 19.52
N ASN A 213 -23.57 3.60 20.63
CA ASN A 213 -23.39 4.51 21.78
C ASN A 213 -22.44 5.68 21.45
N GLN A 214 -21.45 5.50 20.58
CA GLN A 214 -20.63 6.61 20.09
C GLN A 214 -21.44 7.56 19.21
N LEU A 215 -22.33 7.02 18.36
CA LEU A 215 -23.24 7.83 17.55
C LEU A 215 -24.21 8.66 18.39
N LYS A 216 -24.71 8.09 19.50
CA LYS A 216 -25.54 8.84 20.47
C LYS A 216 -24.77 10.01 21.06
N LYS A 217 -23.54 9.80 21.53
CA LYS A 217 -22.69 10.88 22.07
C LYS A 217 -22.51 12.03 21.09
N ILE A 218 -22.34 11.74 19.79
CA ILE A 218 -22.24 12.78 18.75
C ILE A 218 -23.59 13.48 18.55
N SER A 219 -24.69 12.72 18.58
CA SER A 219 -26.04 13.28 18.47
C SER A 219 -26.36 14.21 19.64
N ASP A 220 -25.91 13.88 20.85
CA ASP A 220 -26.08 14.69 22.07
C ASP A 220 -25.29 16.01 22.03
N MET A 221 -24.29 16.13 21.15
CA MET A 221 -23.58 17.40 20.91
C MET A 221 -24.40 18.38 20.06
N MET A 222 -25.44 17.90 19.37
CA MET A 222 -26.28 18.74 18.52
C MET A 222 -27.34 19.46 19.36
N LYS A 223 -27.62 20.72 19.04
CA LYS A 223 -28.74 21.50 19.60
C LYS A 223 -29.78 21.71 18.51
N ASP A 224 -31.01 21.32 18.77
CA ASP A 224 -32.13 21.40 17.81
C ASP A 224 -31.79 20.80 16.43
N GLY A 225 -31.03 19.70 16.41
CA GLY A 225 -30.63 19.02 15.17
C GLY A 225 -29.49 19.71 14.41
N GLN A 226 -28.81 20.69 15.01
CA GLN A 226 -27.67 21.39 14.40
C GLN A 226 -26.42 21.33 15.29
N PHE A 227 -25.25 21.33 14.65
CA PHE A 227 -24.00 21.57 15.36
C PHE A 227 -23.77 23.08 15.38
N VAL A 228 -23.76 23.67 16.58
CA VAL A 228 -23.67 25.12 16.76
C VAL A 228 -22.39 25.53 17.49
N GLY A 229 -21.85 26.69 17.12
CA GLY A 229 -20.70 27.31 17.76
C GLY A 229 -21.04 27.98 19.10
N PRO A 230 -20.05 28.59 19.77
CA PRO A 230 -20.23 29.29 21.05
C PRO A 230 -21.26 30.43 20.99
N ASP A 231 -21.43 31.04 19.82
CA ASP A 231 -22.39 32.10 19.50
C ASP A 231 -23.79 31.58 19.17
N GLY A 232 -23.99 30.26 19.16
CA GLY A 232 -25.24 29.61 18.75
C GLY A 232 -25.46 29.57 17.24
N ALA A 233 -24.51 30.06 16.44
CA ALA A 233 -24.59 29.98 14.99
C ALA A 233 -24.23 28.57 14.50
N PRO A 234 -24.83 28.09 13.40
CA PRO A 234 -24.49 26.77 12.90
C PRO A 234 -23.07 26.69 12.32
N LEU A 235 -22.37 25.60 12.63
CA LEU A 235 -20.98 25.41 12.25
C LEU A 235 -20.83 25.13 10.74
N ARG A 236 -19.76 25.67 10.15
CA ARG A 236 -19.45 25.46 8.73
C ARG A 236 -19.23 23.97 8.44
N GLY A 237 -19.88 23.47 7.39
CA GLY A 237 -19.75 22.07 6.98
C GLY A 237 -20.56 21.07 7.82
N GLN A 238 -21.41 21.52 8.75
CA GLN A 238 -22.22 20.63 9.59
C GLN A 238 -23.11 19.65 8.80
N GLU A 239 -23.61 20.03 7.62
CA GLU A 239 -24.50 19.18 6.83
C GLU A 239 -23.79 17.92 6.34
N HIS A 240 -22.49 18.01 6.06
CA HIS A 240 -21.69 16.84 5.72
C HIS A 240 -21.59 15.86 6.90
N VAL A 241 -21.35 16.39 8.11
CA VAL A 241 -21.26 15.60 9.35
C VAL A 241 -22.60 14.98 9.71
N LYS A 242 -23.70 15.71 9.55
CA LYS A 242 -25.08 15.21 9.74
C LYS A 242 -25.40 14.07 8.78
N LEU A 243 -25.13 14.24 7.49
CA LEU A 243 -25.32 13.20 6.50
C LEU A 243 -24.48 11.96 6.82
N LEU A 244 -23.24 12.15 7.28
CA LEU A 244 -22.37 11.05 7.69
C LEU A 244 -22.90 10.32 8.93
N LEU A 245 -23.44 11.06 9.91
CA LEU A 245 -24.09 10.51 11.10
C LEU A 245 -25.32 9.66 10.73
N GLU A 246 -26.17 10.15 9.84
CA GLU A 246 -27.31 9.39 9.30
C GLU A 246 -26.86 8.11 8.58
N ARG A 247 -25.80 8.21 7.75
CA ARG A 247 -25.20 7.04 7.08
C ARG A 247 -24.68 6.01 8.09
N CYS A 248 -24.08 6.45 9.20
CA CYS A 248 -23.64 5.56 10.27
C CYS A 248 -24.82 4.82 10.91
N TRP A 249 -25.87 5.55 11.32
CA TRP A 249 -27.06 4.96 11.93
C TRP A 249 -27.69 3.91 11.02
N LYS A 250 -28.00 4.29 9.78
CA LYS A 250 -28.57 3.39 8.78
C LYS A 250 -27.68 2.16 8.55
N TRP A 251 -26.36 2.33 8.51
CA TRP A 251 -25.45 1.21 8.32
C TRP A 251 -25.45 0.25 9.52
N THR A 252 -25.46 0.77 10.75
CA THR A 252 -25.54 -0.09 11.95
C THR A 252 -26.85 -0.87 12.02
N GLU A 253 -27.97 -0.28 11.59
CA GLU A 253 -29.27 -0.96 11.53
C GLU A 253 -29.25 -2.12 10.54
N ILE A 254 -28.83 -1.86 9.30
CA ILE A 254 -28.71 -2.89 8.26
C ILE A 254 -27.78 -4.02 8.71
N VAL A 255 -26.65 -3.71 9.35
CA VAL A 255 -25.70 -4.72 9.82
C VAL A 255 -26.26 -5.54 10.99
N LEU A 256 -27.05 -4.96 11.89
CA LEU A 256 -27.75 -5.69 12.96
C LEU A 256 -28.86 -6.59 12.43
N GLU A 257 -29.52 -6.20 11.35
CA GLU A 257 -30.54 -6.99 10.67
C GLU A 257 -29.91 -8.16 9.91
N ARG A 258 -28.87 -7.89 9.12
CA ARG A 258 -28.21 -8.88 8.25
C ARG A 258 -27.24 -9.79 9.00
N GLN A 259 -26.66 -9.34 10.12
CA GLN A 259 -25.77 -10.12 10.99
C GLN A 259 -24.60 -10.80 10.24
N GLY A 260 -24.06 -10.12 9.23
CA GLY A 260 -22.98 -10.66 8.38
C GLY A 260 -23.43 -11.63 7.29
N HIS A 261 -24.72 -11.93 7.17
CA HIS A 261 -25.26 -12.71 6.06
C HIS A 261 -25.31 -11.85 4.79
N ILE A 262 -24.58 -12.28 3.77
CA ILE A 262 -24.56 -11.66 2.45
C ILE A 262 -25.60 -12.35 1.57
N ASP A 263 -26.18 -11.58 0.65
CA ASP A 263 -27.06 -12.09 -0.39
C ASP A 263 -26.34 -13.22 -1.16
N GLU A 264 -27.00 -14.38 -1.26
CA GLU A 264 -26.44 -15.60 -1.87
C GLU A 264 -25.89 -15.37 -3.27
N ARG A 265 -26.48 -14.42 -4.02
CA ARG A 265 -26.05 -14.05 -5.37
C ARG A 265 -24.61 -13.51 -5.44
N PHE A 266 -24.09 -13.01 -4.32
CA PHE A 266 -22.75 -12.42 -4.20
C PHE A 266 -21.84 -13.22 -3.27
N GLN A 267 -22.25 -14.42 -2.84
CA GLN A 267 -21.51 -15.23 -1.88
C GLN A 267 -20.11 -15.61 -2.39
N GLU A 268 -19.99 -16.02 -3.66
CA GLU A 268 -18.68 -16.39 -4.25
C GLU A 268 -17.71 -15.20 -4.24
N GLN A 269 -18.17 -14.02 -4.66
CA GLN A 269 -17.36 -12.80 -4.68
C GLN A 269 -16.97 -12.37 -3.27
N TYR A 270 -17.90 -12.49 -2.31
CA TYR A 270 -17.64 -12.20 -0.90
C TYR A 270 -16.55 -13.11 -0.33
N GLU A 271 -16.67 -14.43 -0.51
CA GLU A 271 -15.69 -15.41 0.00
C GLU A 271 -14.31 -15.18 -0.60
N ARG A 272 -14.23 -14.90 -1.91
CA ARG A 272 -12.97 -14.58 -2.59
C ARG A 272 -12.32 -13.32 -2.02
N LEU A 273 -13.09 -12.26 -1.77
CA LEU A 273 -12.57 -11.02 -1.18
C LEU A 273 -12.17 -11.20 0.29
N VAL A 274 -12.93 -11.99 1.06
CA VAL A 274 -12.57 -12.36 2.43
C VAL A 274 -11.24 -13.11 2.46
N ASP A 275 -11.05 -14.09 1.59
CA ASP A 275 -9.82 -14.85 1.47
C ASP A 275 -8.61 -13.96 1.12
N ILE A 276 -8.73 -13.12 0.09
CA ILE A 276 -7.69 -12.15 -0.29
C ILE A 276 -7.32 -11.26 0.90
N ARG A 277 -8.33 -10.65 1.56
CA ARG A 277 -8.11 -9.78 2.71
C ARG A 277 -7.42 -10.52 3.86
N ASN A 278 -7.81 -11.76 4.16
CA ASN A 278 -7.23 -12.55 5.24
C ASN A 278 -5.80 -13.02 4.93
N GLN A 279 -5.48 -13.29 3.67
CA GLN A 279 -4.11 -13.62 3.24
C GLN A 279 -3.20 -12.39 3.36
N LEU A 280 -3.66 -11.22 2.89
CA LEU A 280 -2.93 -9.96 3.02
C LEU A 280 -2.73 -9.52 4.48
N ASP A 281 -3.77 -9.68 5.31
CA ASP A 281 -3.67 -9.39 6.76
C ASP A 281 -2.61 -10.28 7.43
N ARG A 282 -2.63 -11.59 7.15
CA ARG A 282 -1.61 -12.54 7.63
C ARG A 282 -0.20 -12.14 7.19
N LEU A 283 -0.02 -11.76 5.92
CA LEU A 283 1.26 -11.27 5.41
C LEU A 283 1.72 -10.03 6.18
N SER A 284 0.83 -9.06 6.40
CA SER A 284 1.15 -7.81 7.10
C SER A 284 1.56 -7.99 8.56
N VAL A 285 1.05 -9.02 9.24
CA VAL A 285 1.34 -9.26 10.67
C VAL A 285 2.48 -10.26 10.90
N THR A 286 2.56 -11.34 10.12
CA THR A 286 3.36 -12.52 10.48
C THR A 286 4.45 -12.92 9.48
N GLN A 287 4.40 -12.44 8.25
CA GLN A 287 5.25 -12.93 7.15
C GLN A 287 5.81 -11.82 6.25
N ALA A 288 5.78 -10.56 6.70
CA ALA A 288 6.36 -9.45 5.94
C ALA A 288 7.83 -9.73 5.54
N TRP A 289 8.55 -10.49 6.36
CA TRP A 289 9.96 -10.82 6.23
C TRP A 289 10.31 -11.92 5.21
N SER A 290 9.33 -12.73 4.79
CA SER A 290 9.50 -13.83 3.82
C SER A 290 8.76 -13.58 2.50
N LEU A 291 7.97 -12.51 2.46
CA LEU A 291 7.24 -12.08 1.28
C LEU A 291 8.22 -11.52 0.25
N ARG A 292 8.17 -12.02 -0.99
CA ARG A 292 8.69 -11.25 -2.12
C ARG A 292 7.64 -10.25 -2.55
N GLU A 293 8.01 -9.00 -2.77
CA GLU A 293 7.09 -7.94 -3.21
C GLU A 293 6.35 -8.34 -4.48
N THR A 294 7.01 -9.07 -5.38
CA THR A 294 6.38 -9.64 -6.59
C THR A 294 5.12 -10.47 -6.29
N ASP A 295 5.01 -11.13 -5.13
CA ASP A 295 3.83 -11.91 -4.76
C ASP A 295 2.57 -11.04 -4.59
N LEU A 296 2.72 -9.73 -4.36
CA LEU A 296 1.61 -8.76 -4.34
C LEU A 296 0.89 -8.66 -5.69
N PHE A 297 1.57 -8.94 -6.81
CA PHE A 297 1.00 -8.84 -8.16
C PHE A 297 -0.28 -9.66 -8.31
N VAL A 298 -0.31 -10.88 -7.78
CA VAL A 298 -1.48 -11.76 -7.92
C VAL A 298 -2.68 -11.20 -7.17
N TYR A 299 -2.46 -10.57 -6.01
CA TYR A 299 -3.52 -9.94 -5.24
C TYR A 299 -4.02 -8.68 -5.95
N GLN A 300 -3.12 -7.82 -6.45
CA GLN A 300 -3.47 -6.64 -7.25
C GLN A 300 -4.36 -7.04 -8.44
N ARG A 301 -3.94 -8.01 -9.25
CA ARG A 301 -4.72 -8.49 -10.41
C ARG A 301 -6.07 -9.10 -10.04
N LYS A 302 -6.16 -9.84 -8.93
CA LYS A 302 -7.44 -10.38 -8.46
C LYS A 302 -8.39 -9.25 -8.04
N LEU A 303 -7.88 -8.24 -7.34
CA LEU A 303 -8.67 -7.08 -6.91
C LEU A 303 -9.10 -6.22 -8.08
N ASP A 304 -8.19 -5.88 -8.99
CA ASP A 304 -8.47 -5.08 -10.18
C ASP A 304 -9.60 -5.72 -11.01
N ARG A 305 -9.54 -7.05 -11.23
CA ARG A 305 -10.60 -7.76 -11.96
C ARG A 305 -11.96 -7.67 -11.28
N ILE A 306 -12.01 -7.75 -9.95
CA ILE A 306 -13.27 -7.66 -9.20
C ILE A 306 -13.78 -6.20 -9.22
N ASP A 307 -12.89 -5.24 -9.07
CA ASP A 307 -13.20 -3.81 -9.03
C ASP A 307 -13.67 -3.28 -10.39
N GLU A 308 -13.01 -3.69 -11.48
CA GLU A 308 -13.33 -3.30 -12.86
C GLU A 308 -14.56 -4.01 -13.43
N ALA A 309 -14.98 -5.14 -12.85
CA ALA A 309 -16.21 -5.82 -13.24
C ALA A 309 -17.48 -5.09 -12.77
N ARG A 310 -17.34 -4.03 -11.98
CA ARG A 310 -18.47 -3.23 -11.49
C ARG A 310 -19.09 -2.40 -12.61
N VAL A 311 -20.41 -2.28 -12.58
CA VAL A 311 -21.20 -1.48 -13.52
C VAL A 311 -21.76 -0.28 -12.78
N ASN A 312 -21.43 0.94 -13.23
CA ASN A 312 -21.84 2.20 -12.59
C ASN A 312 -21.54 2.24 -11.07
N GLY A 313 -20.38 1.70 -10.66
CA GLY A 313 -19.96 1.64 -9.26
C GLY A 313 -20.63 0.53 -8.42
N ASN A 314 -21.48 -0.32 -9.01
CA ASN A 314 -22.14 -1.41 -8.30
C ASN A 314 -21.71 -2.80 -8.83
N PHE A 315 -21.81 -3.82 -7.98
CA PHE A 315 -21.64 -5.21 -8.38
C PHE A 315 -22.95 -5.72 -8.98
N VAL A 316 -22.83 -6.58 -9.98
CA VAL A 316 -23.98 -7.23 -10.62
C VAL A 316 -23.87 -8.74 -10.50
N ASP A 317 -25.00 -9.41 -10.35
CA ASP A 317 -25.07 -10.87 -10.35
C ASP A 317 -24.97 -11.46 -11.77
N ALA A 318 -25.11 -12.78 -11.90
CA ALA A 318 -25.01 -13.50 -13.17
C ALA A 318 -26.05 -13.08 -14.23
N VAL A 319 -27.16 -12.44 -13.83
CA VAL A 319 -28.20 -11.93 -14.74
C VAL A 319 -28.18 -10.41 -14.87
N GLY A 320 -27.16 -9.75 -14.31
CA GLY A 320 -26.96 -8.30 -14.43
C GLY A 320 -27.71 -7.46 -13.39
N GLN A 321 -28.29 -8.05 -12.35
CA GLN A 321 -29.00 -7.30 -11.32
C GLN A 321 -28.03 -6.72 -10.29
N PRO A 322 -28.22 -5.45 -9.88
CA PRO A 322 -27.32 -4.79 -8.93
C PRO A 322 -27.40 -5.39 -7.53
N ALA A 323 -26.27 -5.37 -6.83
CA ALA A 323 -26.20 -5.67 -5.41
C ALA A 323 -27.02 -4.66 -4.61
N ASP A 324 -27.66 -5.15 -3.54
CA ASP A 324 -28.27 -4.27 -2.56
C ASP A 324 -27.21 -3.46 -1.80
N ILE A 325 -27.66 -2.48 -1.02
CA ILE A 325 -26.75 -1.59 -0.30
C ILE A 325 -25.85 -2.32 0.71
N HIS A 326 -26.29 -3.46 1.26
CA HIS A 326 -25.52 -4.24 2.22
C HIS A 326 -24.40 -5.01 1.53
N ALA A 327 -24.72 -5.78 0.50
CA ALA A 327 -23.75 -6.51 -0.30
C ALA A 327 -22.75 -5.55 -0.96
N GLN A 328 -23.22 -4.49 -1.61
CA GLN A 328 -22.34 -3.51 -2.27
C GLN A 328 -21.33 -2.90 -1.29
N ARG A 329 -21.79 -2.38 -0.14
CA ARG A 329 -20.90 -1.77 0.87
C ARG A 329 -19.93 -2.77 1.47
N THR A 330 -20.37 -4.01 1.69
CA THR A 330 -19.53 -5.05 2.27
C THR A 330 -18.40 -5.46 1.32
N LEU A 331 -18.72 -5.69 0.04
CA LEU A 331 -17.73 -6.03 -0.98
C LEU A 331 -16.73 -4.88 -1.20
N LEU A 332 -17.21 -3.63 -1.28
CA LEU A 332 -16.34 -2.45 -1.38
C LEU A 332 -15.43 -2.30 -0.15
N TYR A 333 -15.94 -2.57 1.05
CA TYR A 333 -15.11 -2.56 2.26
C TYR A 333 -13.95 -3.55 2.15
N LEU A 334 -14.20 -4.78 1.70
CA LEU A 334 -13.16 -5.80 1.56
C LEU A 334 -12.12 -5.44 0.48
N ILE A 335 -12.56 -4.88 -0.65
CA ILE A 335 -11.65 -4.38 -1.70
C ILE A 335 -10.74 -3.29 -1.14
N ARG A 336 -11.34 -2.26 -0.54
CA ARG A 336 -10.61 -1.11 0.04
C ARG A 336 -9.63 -1.56 1.11
N ARG A 337 -10.05 -2.47 1.98
CA ARG A 337 -9.19 -3.03 3.03
C ARG A 337 -8.02 -3.81 2.43
N SER A 338 -8.24 -4.55 1.36
CA SER A 338 -7.19 -5.31 0.67
C SER A 338 -6.17 -4.39 -0.02
N TYR A 339 -6.61 -3.34 -0.72
CA TYR A 339 -5.69 -2.32 -1.26
C TYR A 339 -4.92 -1.59 -0.15
N ALA A 340 -5.55 -1.32 1.00
CA ALA A 340 -4.86 -0.72 2.14
C ALA A 340 -3.74 -1.62 2.69
N TYR A 341 -3.94 -2.95 2.72
CA TYR A 341 -2.87 -3.88 3.09
C TYR A 341 -1.76 -3.92 2.04
N ILE A 342 -2.10 -3.94 0.75
CA ILE A 342 -1.09 -3.89 -0.33
C ILE A 342 -0.26 -2.61 -0.20
N TYR A 343 -0.90 -1.46 -0.01
CA TYR A 343 -0.23 -0.19 0.23
C TYR A 343 0.70 -0.26 1.44
N ALA A 344 0.23 -0.78 2.58
CA ALA A 344 1.04 -0.95 3.79
C ALA A 344 2.26 -1.85 3.55
N LEU A 345 2.10 -2.95 2.82
CA LEU A 345 3.18 -3.88 2.47
C LEU A 345 4.20 -3.26 1.51
N LEU A 346 3.75 -2.44 0.55
CA LEU A 346 4.64 -1.75 -0.38
C LEU A 346 5.48 -0.67 0.33
N ILE A 347 4.89 0.13 1.21
CA ILE A 347 5.63 1.17 1.94
C ILE A 347 6.57 0.60 3.00
N SER A 348 6.36 -0.65 3.43
CA SER A 348 7.26 -1.36 4.34
C SER A 348 8.39 -2.12 3.63
N SER A 349 8.46 -2.08 2.29
CA SER A 349 9.53 -2.74 1.55
C SER A 349 10.84 -1.99 1.75
N GLU A 350 11.83 -2.71 2.28
CA GLU A 350 13.17 -2.18 2.56
C GLU A 350 14.03 -2.20 1.28
N PRO A 351 14.92 -1.21 1.06
CA PRO A 351 15.83 -1.16 -0.08
C PRO A 351 16.99 -2.14 0.09
N VAL A 352 16.66 -3.43 0.20
CA VAL A 352 17.58 -4.53 0.46
C VAL A 352 17.17 -5.73 -0.40
N SER A 353 18.09 -6.27 -1.19
CA SER A 353 17.84 -7.47 -1.97
C SER A 353 17.45 -8.64 -1.06
N GLU A 354 16.58 -9.53 -1.56
CA GLU A 354 16.22 -10.80 -0.89
C GLU A 354 17.44 -11.56 -0.34
N ALA A 355 18.56 -11.53 -1.05
CA ALA A 355 19.81 -12.18 -0.65
C ALA A 355 20.42 -11.64 0.65
N LEU A 356 20.16 -10.38 0.99
CA LEU A 356 20.68 -9.71 2.20
C LEU A 356 19.66 -9.63 3.33
N LEU A 357 18.39 -10.00 3.11
CA LEU A 357 17.36 -10.04 4.15
C LEU A 357 17.78 -10.82 5.40
N PRO A 358 18.47 -11.99 5.31
CA PRO A 358 18.91 -12.69 6.52
C PRO A 358 19.85 -11.87 7.40
N VAL A 359 20.76 -11.10 6.79
CA VAL A 359 21.69 -10.21 7.51
C VAL A 359 20.95 -9.01 8.07
N HIS A 360 20.14 -8.36 7.23
CA HIS A 360 19.33 -7.21 7.60
C HIS A 360 18.42 -7.51 8.80
N ASN A 361 17.72 -8.64 8.80
CA ASN A 361 16.78 -9.01 9.86
C ASN A 361 17.51 -9.30 11.18
N GLN A 362 18.70 -9.90 11.12
CA GLN A 362 19.54 -10.10 12.30
C GLN A 362 19.97 -8.76 12.91
N LEU A 363 20.37 -7.81 12.07
CA LEU A 363 20.75 -6.46 12.52
C LEU A 363 19.57 -5.68 13.06
N GLN A 364 18.38 -5.74 12.44
CA GLN A 364 17.20 -5.06 12.96
C GLN A 364 16.75 -5.63 14.30
N THR A 365 16.78 -6.96 14.47
CA THR A 365 16.50 -7.60 15.76
C THR A 365 17.48 -7.12 16.82
N LEU A 366 18.77 -7.10 16.49
CA LEU A 366 19.83 -6.67 17.38
C LEU A 366 19.68 -5.19 17.78
N ARG A 367 19.43 -4.31 16.81
CA ARG A 367 19.14 -2.89 17.05
C ARG A 367 17.99 -2.72 18.04
N ARG A 368 16.89 -3.45 17.84
CA ARG A 368 15.73 -3.38 18.72
C ARG A 368 16.07 -3.79 20.15
N CYS A 369 16.78 -4.90 20.33
CA CYS A 369 17.24 -5.32 21.66
C CYS A 369 18.15 -4.27 22.31
N LEU A 370 19.06 -3.67 21.54
CA LEU A 370 19.96 -2.63 22.03
C LEU A 370 19.21 -1.36 22.46
N LEU A 371 18.20 -0.93 21.70
CA LEU A 371 17.33 0.19 22.05
C LEU A 371 16.52 -0.12 23.30
N GLU A 372 15.95 -1.32 23.43
CA GLU A 372 15.21 -1.74 24.63
C GLU A 372 16.11 -1.73 25.88
N VAL A 373 17.38 -2.12 25.76
CA VAL A 373 18.37 -2.00 26.84
C VAL A 373 18.62 -0.53 27.19
N LYS A 374 18.84 0.33 26.19
CA LYS A 374 19.05 1.77 26.39
C LYS A 374 17.85 2.43 27.09
N ASP A 375 16.63 2.13 26.64
CA ASP A 375 15.39 2.66 27.19
C ASP A 375 15.11 2.15 28.61
N SER A 376 15.63 0.96 28.96
CA SER A 376 15.50 0.36 30.30
C SER A 376 16.54 0.87 31.30
N GLY A 377 17.29 1.94 30.98
CA GLY A 377 18.30 2.53 31.86
C GLY A 377 19.72 2.02 31.62
N GLY A 378 19.97 1.31 30.53
CA GLY A 378 21.29 0.81 30.15
C GLY A 378 21.67 -0.51 30.84
N VAL A 379 22.96 -0.75 30.98
CA VAL A 379 23.52 -1.96 31.59
C VAL A 379 24.25 -1.62 32.88
N ALA A 380 24.34 -2.58 33.82
CA ALA A 380 25.01 -2.34 35.10
C ALA A 380 26.54 -2.40 34.98
N ASN A 381 27.06 -3.12 33.98
CA ASN A 381 28.50 -3.22 33.71
C ASN A 381 28.75 -3.58 32.24
N SER A 382 29.97 -3.27 31.76
CA SER A 382 30.36 -3.48 30.36
C SER A 382 30.29 -4.94 29.87
N ARG A 383 30.27 -5.95 30.77
CA ARG A 383 30.22 -7.36 30.37
C ARG A 383 28.85 -7.78 29.85
N GLU A 384 27.79 -7.11 30.29
CA GLU A 384 26.42 -7.35 29.81
C GLU A 384 26.26 -6.99 28.33
N LEU A 385 27.16 -6.17 27.77
CA LEU A 385 27.18 -5.85 26.34
C LEU A 385 27.86 -6.92 25.48
N TYR A 386 28.58 -7.87 26.08
CA TYR A 386 29.37 -8.86 25.32
C TYR A 386 28.54 -9.71 24.36
N PRO A 387 27.34 -10.22 24.72
CA PRO A 387 26.51 -10.96 23.77
C PRO A 387 26.18 -10.16 22.50
N TYR A 388 25.88 -8.86 22.66
CA TYR A 388 25.60 -7.96 21.55
C TYR A 388 26.84 -7.69 20.70
N SER A 389 28.00 -7.38 21.33
CA SER A 389 29.26 -7.18 20.62
C SER A 389 29.71 -8.44 19.87
N MET A 390 29.55 -9.63 20.46
CA MET A 390 29.86 -10.90 19.80
C MET A 390 28.96 -11.12 18.58
N LYS A 391 27.66 -10.82 18.71
CA LYS A 391 26.73 -10.93 17.58
C LYS A 391 27.06 -9.95 16.45
N LEU A 392 27.41 -8.70 16.78
CA LEU A 392 27.86 -7.71 15.80
C LEU A 392 29.11 -8.17 15.06
N ASN A 393 30.14 -8.57 15.79
CA ASN A 393 31.39 -9.06 15.20
C ASN A 393 31.15 -10.31 14.33
N SER A 394 30.24 -11.20 14.75
CA SER A 394 29.88 -12.36 13.93
C SER A 394 29.22 -11.98 12.60
N ILE A 395 28.41 -10.92 12.57
CA ILE A 395 27.80 -10.41 11.34
C ILE A 395 28.87 -9.67 10.51
N ASP A 396 29.69 -8.87 11.15
CA ASP A 396 30.75 -8.09 10.50
C ASP A 396 31.77 -8.98 9.79
N ASN A 397 32.13 -10.11 10.40
CA ASN A 397 33.01 -11.12 9.82
C ASN A 397 32.45 -11.81 8.56
N MET A 398 31.16 -11.63 8.25
CA MET A 398 30.59 -12.10 6.97
C MET A 398 30.99 -11.19 5.80
N ARG A 399 31.56 -10.01 6.06
CA ARG A 399 31.98 -9.07 5.03
C ARG A 399 33.39 -9.39 4.52
N VAL A 400 33.61 -9.14 3.23
CA VAL A 400 34.93 -9.13 2.60
C VAL A 400 35.12 -7.75 1.98
N ASP A 401 36.21 -7.07 2.31
CA ASP A 401 36.49 -5.68 1.89
C ASP A 401 35.32 -4.71 2.14
N GLY A 402 34.67 -4.86 3.31
CA GLY A 402 33.53 -4.04 3.74
C GLY A 402 32.21 -4.33 3.03
N LYS A 403 32.11 -5.42 2.24
CA LYS A 403 30.91 -5.79 1.49
C LYS A 403 30.41 -7.18 1.86
N PHE A 404 29.09 -7.36 1.89
CA PHE A 404 28.45 -8.67 2.08
C PHE A 404 28.35 -9.40 0.74
N TYR A 405 29.00 -10.56 0.63
CA TYR A 405 28.95 -11.41 -0.55
C TYR A 405 27.94 -12.55 -0.39
N VAL A 406 27.28 -12.92 -1.48
CA VAL A 406 26.45 -14.14 -1.57
C VAL A 406 26.97 -14.97 -2.74
N GLY A 407 27.74 -16.02 -2.42
CA GLY A 407 28.57 -16.71 -3.40
C GLY A 407 29.62 -15.75 -3.97
N ASN A 408 29.62 -15.54 -5.29
CA ASN A 408 30.53 -14.61 -5.97
C ASN A 408 29.87 -13.27 -6.32
N ASP A 409 28.67 -13.01 -5.80
CA ASP A 409 27.87 -11.85 -6.16
C ASP A 409 27.82 -10.83 -5.00
N ILE A 410 27.64 -9.56 -5.35
CA ILE A 410 27.44 -8.45 -4.41
C ILE A 410 25.99 -7.98 -4.59
N PRO A 411 25.05 -8.41 -3.73
CA PRO A 411 23.66 -8.03 -3.88
C PRO A 411 23.43 -6.55 -3.54
N GLU A 412 22.35 -5.99 -4.07
CA GLU A 412 21.90 -4.62 -3.76
C GLU A 412 21.48 -4.48 -2.29
N GLY A 413 21.54 -3.25 -1.78
CA GLY A 413 21.20 -2.94 -0.39
C GLY A 413 22.40 -2.91 0.57
N GLN A 414 23.63 -2.99 0.05
CA GLN A 414 24.87 -2.88 0.84
C GLN A 414 24.88 -1.64 1.73
N GLY A 415 24.47 -0.48 1.20
CA GLY A 415 24.42 0.76 1.96
C GLY A 415 23.51 0.64 3.18
N SER A 416 22.31 0.10 2.99
CA SER A 416 21.30 -0.10 4.05
C SER A 416 21.81 -1.03 5.15
N VAL A 417 22.38 -2.19 4.81
CA VAL A 417 22.89 -3.15 5.81
C VAL A 417 24.15 -2.64 6.51
N ASN A 418 25.03 -1.91 5.81
CA ASN A 418 26.22 -1.31 6.42
C ASN A 418 25.86 -0.15 7.36
N ALA A 419 24.89 0.69 6.98
CA ALA A 419 24.40 1.76 7.85
C ALA A 419 23.76 1.20 9.12
N LEU A 420 22.95 0.15 9.00
CA LEU A 420 22.32 -0.51 10.14
C LEU A 420 23.35 -1.20 11.04
N LEU A 421 24.38 -1.83 10.46
CA LEU A 421 25.50 -2.39 11.23
C LEU A 421 26.24 -1.31 12.02
N ALA A 422 26.54 -0.17 11.37
CA ALA A 422 27.18 0.97 12.01
C ALA A 422 26.32 1.53 13.16
N GLU A 423 25.03 1.73 12.94
CA GLU A 423 24.09 2.19 13.98
C GLU A 423 24.09 1.26 15.20
N CYS A 424 24.13 -0.06 15.00
CA CYS A 424 24.21 -0.98 16.12
C CYS A 424 25.54 -0.88 16.90
N TYR A 425 26.67 -0.66 16.21
CA TYR A 425 27.95 -0.39 16.86
C TYR A 425 27.90 0.92 17.66
N ASP A 426 27.29 1.96 17.11
CA ASP A 426 27.15 3.26 17.77
C ASP A 426 26.32 3.13 19.07
N ILE A 427 25.18 2.43 19.03
CA ILE A 427 24.37 2.20 20.23
C ILE A 427 25.15 1.41 21.29
N VAL A 428 25.91 0.38 20.91
CA VAL A 428 26.76 -0.37 21.84
C VAL A 428 27.84 0.52 22.46
N TRP A 429 28.43 1.42 21.67
CA TRP A 429 29.45 2.34 22.14
C TRP A 429 28.86 3.36 23.13
N GLU A 430 27.69 3.94 22.83
CA GLU A 430 26.96 4.83 23.73
C GLU A 430 26.62 4.16 25.06
N LEU A 431 26.08 2.93 25.01
CA LEU A 431 25.77 2.15 26.22
C LEU A 431 27.03 1.86 27.05
N ARG A 432 28.17 1.59 26.40
CA ARG A 432 29.44 1.37 27.10
C ARG A 432 29.96 2.66 27.74
N ALA A 433 29.86 3.78 27.05
CA ALA A 433 30.27 5.09 27.58
C ALA A 433 29.47 5.46 28.82
N ALA A 434 28.14 5.24 28.81
CA ALA A 434 27.27 5.49 29.96
C ALA A 434 27.64 4.67 31.21
N VAL A 435 28.16 3.45 31.05
CA VAL A 435 28.66 2.64 32.17
C VAL A 435 29.89 3.29 32.79
N VAL A 436 30.83 3.74 31.97
CA VAL A 436 32.07 4.37 32.45
C VAL A 436 31.76 5.65 33.22
N GLU A 437 30.83 6.47 32.71
CA GLU A 437 30.40 7.70 33.40
C GLU A 437 29.73 7.42 34.75
N ASN A 438 28.92 6.36 34.85
CA ASN A 438 28.29 5.97 36.12
C ASN A 438 29.30 5.41 37.13
N ASP A 439 30.32 4.67 36.66
CA ASP A 439 31.40 4.16 37.49
C ASP A 439 32.33 5.29 38.00
N GLU A 440 32.50 6.37 37.23
CA GLU A 440 33.28 7.56 37.64
C GLU A 440 32.52 8.49 38.62
N GLN A 441 31.18 8.42 38.64
CA GLN A 441 30.31 9.23 39.50
C GLN A 441 29.92 8.52 40.82
N SER A 442 30.17 7.22 40.93
CA SER A 442 29.93 6.39 42.12
C SER A 442 31.17 6.28 42.99
#